data_AF-A0A502HF73-F1
#
_entry.id   AF-A0A502HF73-F1
#
_cell.length_a   1.000
_cell.length_b   1.000
_cell.length_c   1.000
_cell.angle_alpha   90.00
_cell.angle_beta   90.00
_cell.angle_gamma   90.00
#
_symmetry.space_group_name_H-M   'P 1'
#
loop_
_entity.id
_entity.type
_entity.pdbx_description
1 polymer ?
#
loop_
_entity_poly.entity_id
_entity_poly.type
_entity_poly.pdbx_seq_one_letter_code
_entity_poly.pdbx_strand_id
1 'polypeptide(L)'
;MITNELTAADYSQTFQPPMQDVTATAEQVIDIWPYVGSIPVAGLGGFMLKDVAYVYRNNSNAFEHVLIGTDDKNVFLVIVLSLAGPEIYGYHLLDLVTLYGLTEE
;
A
#
# COMPACT_ATOMS: atom_id res chain seq x y z
N MET A 1 -9.00 0.25 16.46
CA MET A 1 -7.78 -0.44 16.00
C MET A 1 -6.67 0.61 15.95
N ILE A 2 -5.43 0.27 16.28
CA ILE A 2 -4.29 1.20 16.15
C ILE A 2 -3.74 1.06 14.74
N THR A 3 -3.62 2.17 14.02
CA THR A 3 -3.00 2.21 12.68
C THR A 3 -1.56 2.70 12.77
N ASN A 4 -0.72 2.26 11.82
CA ASN A 4 0.70 2.58 11.77
C ASN A 4 1.02 3.20 10.41
N GLU A 5 1.25 4.52 10.39
CA GLU A 5 1.69 5.23 9.19
C GLU A 5 3.20 5.03 9.01
N LEU A 6 3.59 4.43 7.90
CA LEU A 6 4.98 4.24 7.54
C LEU A 6 5.53 5.53 6.96
N THR A 7 6.68 5.96 7.47
CA THR A 7 7.45 7.01 6.80
C THR A 7 7.93 6.52 5.44
N ALA A 8 8.32 7.44 4.55
CA ALA A 8 8.91 7.06 3.26
C ALA A 8 10.16 6.15 3.43
N ALA A 9 10.92 6.34 4.52
CA ALA A 9 12.09 5.52 4.82
C ALA A 9 11.71 4.11 5.28
N ASP A 10 10.69 3.97 6.12
CA ASP A 10 10.19 2.65 6.57
C ASP A 10 9.55 1.90 5.41
N TYR A 11 8.73 2.60 4.61
CA TYR A 11 8.14 2.03 3.41
C TYR A 11 9.20 1.58 2.39
N SER A 12 10.26 2.37 2.17
CA SER A 12 11.33 1.98 1.25
C SER A 12 12.08 0.71 1.66
N GLN A 13 12.13 0.40 2.97
CA GLN A 13 12.78 -0.80 3.49
C GLN A 13 11.99 -2.09 3.24
N THR A 14 10.70 -2.01 2.89
CA THR A 14 9.85 -3.19 2.63
C THR A 14 10.02 -3.70 1.19
N PHE A 15 10.61 -2.88 0.31
CA PHE A 15 10.94 -3.26 -1.05
C PHE A 15 12.14 -4.20 -1.10
N GLN A 16 12.04 -5.20 -1.97
CA GLN A 16 13.19 -5.96 -2.42
C GLN A 16 13.03 -6.27 -3.91
N PRO A 17 13.88 -5.70 -4.78
CA PRO A 17 13.73 -5.86 -6.22
C PRO A 17 14.08 -7.29 -6.68
N PRO A 18 13.44 -7.76 -7.77
CA PRO A 18 12.28 -7.13 -8.40
C PRO A 18 11.03 -7.32 -7.53
N MET A 19 10.18 -6.30 -7.48
CA MET A 19 8.80 -6.48 -7.01
C MET A 19 8.04 -7.25 -8.10
N GLN A 20 7.32 -8.30 -7.72
CA GLN A 20 6.52 -9.09 -8.64
C GLN A 20 5.06 -8.68 -8.55
N ASP A 21 4.44 -8.38 -9.69
CA ASP A 21 3.00 -8.18 -9.77
C ASP A 21 2.30 -9.52 -9.60
N VAL A 22 1.59 -9.68 -8.49
CA VAL A 22 0.82 -10.88 -8.16
C VAL A 22 -0.68 -10.59 -8.11
N THR A 23 -1.14 -9.45 -8.66
CA THR A 23 -2.54 -8.99 -8.57
C THR A 23 -3.55 -10.07 -8.99
N ALA A 24 -3.24 -10.85 -10.02
CA ALA A 24 -4.12 -11.90 -10.54
C ALA A 24 -4.05 -13.23 -9.77
N THR A 25 -3.02 -13.43 -8.94
CA THR A 25 -2.73 -14.71 -8.27
C THR A 25 -2.64 -14.61 -6.75
N ALA A 26 -2.68 -13.40 -6.20
CA ALA A 26 -2.60 -13.17 -4.77
C ALA A 26 -3.83 -13.76 -4.07
N GLU A 27 -3.59 -14.62 -3.09
CA GLU A 27 -4.62 -15.10 -2.19
C GLU A 27 -4.77 -14.11 -1.03
N GLN A 28 -6.01 -13.83 -0.63
CA GLN A 28 -6.28 -12.98 0.52
C GLN A 28 -5.89 -13.72 1.81
N VAL A 29 -4.71 -13.42 2.36
CA VAL A 29 -4.23 -14.02 3.62
C VAL A 29 -4.82 -13.30 4.84
N ILE A 30 -5.12 -12.00 4.72
CA ILE A 30 -5.60 -11.14 5.80
C ILE A 30 -6.73 -10.25 5.26
N ASP A 31 -7.79 -10.04 6.05
CA ASP A 31 -8.78 -9.01 5.76
C ASP A 31 -8.26 -7.62 6.17
N ILE A 32 -7.90 -6.81 5.17
CA ILE A 32 -7.32 -5.48 5.37
C ILE A 32 -8.38 -4.40 5.59
N TRP A 33 -9.65 -4.64 5.24
CA TRP A 33 -10.68 -3.60 5.23
C TRP A 33 -11.00 -3.03 6.62
N PRO A 34 -11.05 -3.81 7.72
CA PRO A 34 -11.19 -3.26 9.06
C PRO A 34 -10.05 -2.31 9.45
N TYR A 35 -8.83 -2.60 8.98
CA TYR A 35 -7.67 -1.73 9.21
C TYR A 35 -7.77 -0.45 8.38
N VAL A 36 -8.06 -0.57 7.09
CA VAL A 36 -8.27 0.56 6.16
C VAL A 36 -9.34 1.51 6.69
N GLY A 37 -10.49 0.97 7.14
CA GLY A 37 -11.57 1.76 7.73
C GLY A 37 -11.23 2.44 9.06
N SER A 38 -10.11 2.09 9.69
CA SER A 38 -9.62 2.73 10.91
C SER A 38 -8.54 3.79 10.69
N ILE A 39 -8.04 3.94 9.44
CA ILE A 39 -7.07 4.98 9.09
C ILE A 39 -7.74 6.36 9.19
N PRO A 40 -7.12 7.32 9.88
CA PRO A 40 -7.68 8.67 9.98
C PRO A 40 -7.69 9.36 8.61
N VAL A 41 -8.72 10.16 8.35
CA VAL A 41 -8.85 10.93 7.09
C VAL A 41 -7.62 11.78 6.78
N ALA A 42 -6.95 12.31 7.82
CA ALA A 42 -5.70 13.05 7.68
C ALA A 42 -4.56 12.21 7.08
N GLY A 43 -4.48 10.92 7.43
CA GLY A 43 -3.51 9.97 6.87
C GLY A 43 -3.84 9.54 5.43
N LEU A 44 -5.04 9.86 4.95
CA LEU A 44 -5.45 9.65 3.55
C LEU A 44 -5.25 10.90 2.69
N GLY A 45 -4.74 12.02 3.23
CA GLY A 45 -4.54 13.25 2.47
C GLY A 45 -5.83 13.87 1.91
N GLY A 46 -7.01 13.43 2.36
CA GLY A 46 -8.31 13.84 1.83
C GLY A 46 -8.78 13.08 0.59
N PHE A 47 -8.02 12.09 0.10
CA PHE A 47 -8.40 11.28 -1.04
C PHE A 47 -9.50 10.25 -0.71
N MET A 48 -10.34 9.95 -1.70
CA MET A 48 -11.39 8.93 -1.60
C MET A 48 -10.87 7.58 -2.10
N LEU A 49 -10.93 6.56 -1.24
CA LEU A 49 -10.48 5.21 -1.58
C LEU A 49 -11.43 4.52 -2.57
N LYS A 50 -10.85 3.73 -3.48
CA LYS A 50 -11.53 2.84 -4.43
C LYS A 50 -11.20 1.37 -4.10
N ASP A 51 -11.28 0.49 -5.09
CA ASP A 51 -10.87 -0.90 -4.99
C ASP A 51 -9.34 -1.07 -5.00
N VAL A 52 -8.91 -2.29 -4.67
CA VAL A 52 -7.51 -2.72 -4.85
C VAL A 52 -7.15 -2.62 -6.34
N ALA A 53 -6.11 -1.85 -6.64
CA ALA A 53 -5.60 -1.65 -7.98
C ALA A 53 -4.49 -2.67 -8.32
N TYR A 54 -3.55 -2.87 -7.39
CA TYR A 54 -2.42 -3.76 -7.60
C TYR A 54 -2.02 -4.48 -6.31
N VAL A 55 -1.41 -5.65 -6.46
CA VAL A 55 -0.74 -6.37 -5.39
C VAL A 55 0.67 -6.72 -5.84
N TYR A 56 1.67 -6.18 -5.15
CA TYR A 56 3.07 -6.46 -5.42
C TYR A 56 3.71 -7.24 -4.27
N ARG A 57 4.40 -8.32 -4.60
CA ARG A 57 5.18 -9.09 -3.62
C ARG A 57 6.66 -8.86 -3.82
N ASN A 58 7.39 -8.68 -2.72
CA ASN A 58 8.84 -8.52 -2.79
C ASN A 58 9.55 -9.86 -3.09
N ASN A 59 10.78 -9.79 -3.60
CA ASN A 59 11.49 -10.99 -4.05
C ASN A 59 11.83 -12.01 -2.94
N SER A 60 11.87 -11.59 -1.68
CA SER A 60 12.06 -12.50 -0.54
C SER A 60 10.77 -13.17 -0.07
N ASN A 61 9.61 -12.80 -0.62
CA ASN A 61 8.29 -13.16 -0.11
C ASN A 61 8.12 -12.78 1.38
N ALA A 62 8.79 -11.72 1.83
CA ALA A 62 8.67 -11.21 3.19
C ALA A 62 7.55 -10.18 3.31
N PHE A 63 7.32 -9.40 2.25
CA PHE A 63 6.32 -8.34 2.21
C PHE A 63 5.44 -8.42 0.97
N GLU A 64 4.17 -8.07 1.16
CA GLU A 64 3.21 -7.83 0.09
C GLU A 64 2.65 -6.41 0.24
N HIS A 65 2.62 -5.67 -0.85
CA HIS A 65 2.11 -4.31 -0.93
C HIS A 65 0.77 -4.37 -1.67
N VAL A 66 -0.32 -4.13 -0.95
CA VAL A 66 -1.66 -4.01 -1.52
C VAL A 66 -1.92 -2.54 -1.80
N LEU A 67 -1.96 -2.16 -3.08
CA LEU A 67 -2.21 -0.79 -3.52
C LEU A 67 -3.72 -0.62 -3.73
N ILE A 68 -4.33 0.20 -2.89
CA ILE A 68 -5.72 0.63 -3.02
C ILE A 68 -5.72 1.93 -3.81
N GLY A 69 -6.47 1.98 -4.91
CA GLY A 69 -6.58 3.17 -5.74
C GLY A 69 -7.33 4.29 -5.03
N THR A 70 -7.13 5.52 -5.47
CA THR A 70 -7.91 6.68 -5.00
C THR A 70 -8.67 7.36 -6.15
N ASP A 71 -9.38 8.45 -5.84
CA ASP A 71 -9.97 9.33 -6.83
C ASP A 71 -8.94 10.02 -7.74
N ASP A 72 -7.68 10.12 -7.31
CA ASP A 72 -6.52 10.46 -8.16
C ASP A 72 -5.81 9.18 -8.66
N LYS A 73 -5.59 9.08 -9.97
CA LYS A 73 -4.94 7.91 -10.60
C LYS A 73 -3.46 7.73 -10.23
N ASN A 74 -2.82 8.78 -9.72
CA ASN A 74 -1.42 8.81 -9.35
C ASN A 74 -1.21 8.67 -7.84
N VAL A 75 -2.28 8.57 -7.06
CA VAL A 75 -2.23 8.42 -5.61
C VAL A 75 -2.82 7.08 -5.19
N PHE A 76 -2.07 6.35 -4.36
CA PHE A 76 -2.45 5.04 -3.84
C PHE A 76 -2.31 5.01 -2.33
N LEU A 77 -3.28 4.39 -1.64
CA LEU A 77 -3.06 3.92 -0.28
C LEU A 77 -2.40 2.54 -0.37
N VAL A 78 -1.18 2.41 0.14
CA VAL A 78 -0.46 1.15 0.18
C VAL A 78 -0.61 0.53 1.55
N ILE A 79 -1.15 -0.69 1.63
CA ILE A 79 -1.12 -1.50 2.84
C ILE A 79 0.02 -2.51 2.71
N VAL A 80 0.96 -2.48 3.64
CA VAL A 80 2.08 -3.42 3.69
C VAL A 80 1.73 -4.56 4.63
N LEU A 81 1.78 -5.78 4.11
CA LEU A 81 1.59 -7.01 4.85
C LEU A 81 2.94 -7.69 5.07
N SER A 82 3.20 -8.17 6.29
CA SER A 82 4.29 -9.10 6.58
C SER A 82 3.80 -10.52 6.33
N LEU A 83 4.54 -11.29 5.53
CA LEU A 83 4.21 -12.69 5.20
C LEU A 83 4.90 -13.70 6.12
N ALA A 84 5.91 -13.28 6.89
CA ALA A 84 6.60 -14.14 7.87
C ALA A 84 5.70 -14.53 9.06
N GLY A 85 4.80 -13.62 9.43
CA GLY A 85 3.66 -13.84 10.30
C GLY A 85 2.55 -12.94 9.77
N PRO A 86 1.45 -13.48 9.21
CA PRO A 86 0.44 -12.69 8.51
C PRO A 86 -0.13 -11.56 9.39
N GLU A 87 0.46 -10.38 9.25
CA GLU A 87 0.07 -9.16 9.96
C GLU A 87 0.20 -7.94 9.05
N ILE A 88 -0.54 -6.90 9.41
CA ILE A 88 -0.43 -5.60 8.75
C ILE A 88 0.77 -4.87 9.36
N TYR A 89 1.82 -4.68 8.57
CA TYR A 89 3.02 -3.97 8.98
C TYR A 89 2.76 -2.46 9.10
N GLY A 90 1.96 -1.90 8.20
CA GLY A 90 1.55 -0.51 8.23
C GLY A 90 0.91 -0.06 6.93
N TYR A 91 0.65 1.24 6.82
CA TYR A 91 0.18 1.87 5.59
C TYR A 91 1.08 3.03 5.15
N HIS A 92 1.06 3.36 3.87
CA HIS A 92 1.74 4.53 3.32
C HIS A 92 0.87 5.15 2.22
N LEU A 93 0.72 6.48 2.23
CA LEU A 93 0.07 7.19 1.13
C LEU A 93 1.11 7.50 0.06
N LEU A 94 1.05 6.77 -1.05
CA LEU A 94 1.97 6.91 -2.17
C LEU A 94 1.41 7.91 -3.18
N ASP A 95 2.00 9.10 -3.22
CA ASP A 95 1.71 10.14 -4.21
C ASP A 95 2.83 10.20 -5.26
N LEU A 96 2.55 9.66 -6.45
CA LEU A 96 3.51 9.61 -7.54
C LEU A 96 3.76 10.98 -8.18
N VAL A 97 2.81 11.90 -8.11
CA VAL A 97 2.98 13.28 -8.61
C VAL A 97 4.00 14.00 -7.75
N THR A 98 3.85 13.94 -6.44
CA THR A 98 4.81 14.55 -5.50
C THR A 98 6.19 13.89 -5.58
N LEU A 99 6.25 12.56 -5.73
CA LEU A 99 7.53 11.83 -5.75
C LEU A 99 8.33 12.02 -7.04
N TYR A 100 7.66 12.06 -8.20
CA TYR A 100 8.33 12.04 -9.50
C TYR A 100 8.06 13.28 -10.36
N GLY A 101 7.27 14.23 -9.87
CA GLY A 101 6.89 15.42 -10.62
C GLY A 101 6.07 15.09 -11.87
N LEU A 102 5.23 14.05 -11.81
CA LEU A 102 4.37 13.68 -12.93
C LEU A 102 3.46 14.86 -13.27
N THR A 103 3.58 15.36 -14.49
CA THR A 103 2.63 16.34 -15.04
C THR A 103 1.59 15.55 -15.82
N GLU A 104 0.31 15.86 -15.60
CA GLU A 104 -0.76 15.26 -16.41
C GLU A 104 -0.61 15.76 -17.85
N GLU A 105 -0.33 14.86 -18.79
CA GLU A 105 -0.50 15.11 -20.24
C GLU A 105 -1.98 15.24 -20.62
#